data_AF-A0AAR5P4X6-F1
#
_entry.id   AF-A0AAR5P4X6-F1
#
_cell.length_a   1.000
_cell.length_b   1.000
_cell.length_c   1.000
_cell.angle_alpha   90.00
_cell.angle_beta   90.00
_cell.angle_gamma   90.00
#
_symmetry.space_group_name_H-M   'P 1'
#
loop_
_entity.id
_entity.type
_entity.pdbx_description
1 polymer ?
#
loop_
_entity_poly.entity_id
_entity_poly.type
_entity_poly.pdbx_seq_one_letter_code
_entity_poly.pdbx_strand_id
1 'polypeptide(L)'
;MISTRENLLCRPWQQRKYEYHKKKVLSATPVIDTKSPPHRPHVALKLKKLQKEEERSRKIERDNLMLLQKLNYIMAKHWQDNYLPPQPTFLSRIGVYRSSESGLLEALAEGQDSKIQVCLILQKT
;
A
#
# COMPACT_ATOMS: atom_id res chain seq x y z
N MET A 1 -24.53 45.52 72.19
CA MET A 1 -24.68 44.22 72.87
C MET A 1 -26.00 43.61 72.44
N ILE A 2 -26.04 42.33 72.07
CA ILE A 2 -27.30 41.64 71.73
C ILE A 2 -28.19 41.60 72.96
N SER A 3 -29.48 41.93 72.79
CA SER A 3 -30.45 41.97 73.88
C SER A 3 -30.65 40.58 74.51
N THR A 4 -30.89 40.51 75.82
CA THR A 4 -31.21 39.25 76.53
C THR A 4 -32.36 38.51 75.86
N ARG A 5 -33.35 39.25 75.35
CA ARG A 5 -34.51 38.71 74.62
C ARG A 5 -34.09 38.05 73.31
N GLU A 6 -33.19 38.67 72.55
CA GLU A 6 -32.67 38.14 71.29
C GLU A 6 -31.77 36.91 71.51
N ASN A 7 -30.99 36.91 72.61
CA ASN A 7 -30.19 35.77 73.02
C ASN A 7 -31.04 34.54 73.39
N LEU A 8 -32.19 34.73 74.03
CA LEU A 8 -33.07 33.63 74.43
C LEU A 8 -33.97 33.15 73.29
N LEU A 9 -34.55 34.07 72.52
CA LEU A 9 -35.57 33.74 71.52
C LEU A 9 -35.02 33.53 70.11
N CYS A 10 -33.96 34.23 69.70
CA CYS A 10 -33.48 34.18 68.31
C CYS A 10 -32.25 33.28 68.16
N ARG A 11 -31.30 33.34 69.10
CA ARG A 11 -30.05 32.56 68.99
C ARG A 11 -30.24 31.05 68.87
N PRO A 12 -31.11 30.37 69.64
CA PRO A 12 -31.26 28.92 69.51
C PRO A 12 -31.68 28.49 68.10
N TRP A 13 -32.56 29.25 67.46
CA TRP A 13 -33.00 28.98 66.09
C TRP A 13 -31.92 29.28 65.05
N GLN A 14 -31.17 30.37 65.25
CA GLN A 14 -30.02 30.70 64.40
C GLN A 14 -28.93 29.63 64.50
N GLN A 15 -28.64 29.16 65.72
CA GLN A 15 -27.70 28.07 65.97
C GLN A 15 -28.14 26.78 65.26
N ARG A 16 -29.42 26.41 65.38
CA ARG A 16 -29.96 25.20 64.75
C ARG A 16 -29.94 25.29 63.22
N LYS A 17 -30.25 26.46 62.66
CA LYS A 17 -30.18 26.72 61.21
C LYS A 17 -28.73 26.66 60.70
N TYR A 18 -27.81 27.21 61.48
CA TYR A 18 -26.38 27.16 61.19
C TYR A 18 -25.84 25.73 61.23
N GLU A 19 -26.17 24.95 62.25
CA GLU A 19 -25.79 23.54 62.36
C GLU A 19 -26.35 22.71 61.21
N TYR A 20 -27.61 22.94 60.83
CA TYR A 20 -28.24 22.28 59.68
C TYR A 20 -27.54 22.63 58.37
N HIS A 21 -27.25 23.91 58.13
CA HIS A 21 -26.50 24.36 56.96
C HIS A 21 -25.10 23.72 56.94
N LYS A 22 -24.39 23.74 58.06
CA LYS A 22 -23.06 23.14 58.19
C LYS A 22 -23.08 21.64 57.89
N LYS A 23 -24.10 20.91 58.37
CA LYS A 23 -24.31 19.50 58.02
C LYS A 23 -24.52 19.32 56.52
N LYS A 24 -25.35 20.15 55.88
CA LYS A 24 -25.55 20.08 54.42
C LYS A 24 -24.28 20.34 53.62
N VAL A 25 -23.51 21.36 54.01
CA VAL A 25 -22.23 21.69 53.37
C VAL A 25 -21.25 20.53 53.51
N LEU A 26 -21.14 19.93 54.71
CA LEU A 26 -20.28 18.77 54.94
C LEU A 26 -20.72 17.53 54.16
N SER A 27 -22.03 17.31 54.01
CA SER A 27 -22.58 16.18 53.25
C SER A 27 -22.61 16.40 51.73
N ALA A 28 -22.32 17.62 51.26
CA ALA A 28 -22.44 17.95 49.85
C ALA A 28 -21.37 17.20 49.05
N THR A 29 -21.80 16.32 48.14
CA THR A 29 -20.93 15.68 47.16
C THR A 29 -20.72 16.60 45.95
N PRO A 30 -19.60 16.47 45.22
CA PRO A 30 -19.41 17.21 43.98
C PRO A 30 -20.55 16.90 42.99
N VAL A 31 -21.05 17.94 42.31
CA VAL A 31 -22.12 17.82 41.29
C VAL A 31 -21.61 17.14 40.02
N ILE A 32 -20.32 17.31 39.74
CA ILE A 32 -19.66 16.77 38.55
C ILE A 32 -18.65 15.73 39.01
N ASP A 33 -18.73 14.54 38.43
CA ASP A 33 -17.70 13.53 38.60
C ASP A 33 -16.42 13.99 37.89
N THR A 34 -15.34 14.18 38.65
CA THR A 34 -14.02 14.56 38.13
C THR A 34 -13.08 13.36 38.03
N LYS A 35 -13.57 12.13 38.24
CA LYS A 35 -12.74 10.94 38.20
C LYS A 35 -12.35 10.61 36.76
N SER A 36 -11.11 10.17 36.60
CA SER A 36 -10.64 9.63 35.33
C SER A 36 -11.46 8.40 34.95
N PRO A 37 -11.94 8.29 33.70
CA PRO A 37 -12.61 7.09 33.23
C PRO A 37 -11.71 5.85 33.38
N PRO A 38 -12.31 4.66 33.58
CA PRO A 38 -11.56 3.41 33.62
C PRO A 38 -10.72 3.19 32.36
N HIS A 39 -9.57 2.55 32.51
CA HIS A 39 -8.71 2.23 31.38
C HIS A 39 -9.45 1.31 30.38
N ARG A 40 -9.46 1.72 29.12
CA ARG A 40 -10.11 0.98 28.03
C ARG A 40 -9.04 0.26 27.21
N PRO A 41 -8.99 -1.08 27.23
CA PRO A 41 -7.91 -1.83 26.56
C PRO A 41 -7.88 -1.61 25.04
N HIS A 42 -9.03 -1.36 24.40
CA HIS A 42 -9.11 -1.07 22.97
C HIS A 42 -8.49 0.29 22.56
N VAL A 43 -8.32 1.21 23.52
CA VAL A 43 -7.67 2.52 23.29
C VAL A 43 -6.15 2.34 23.24
N ALA A 44 -5.59 1.52 24.14
CA ALA A 44 -4.18 1.18 24.16
C ALA A 44 -3.81 0.20 23.04
N LEU A 45 -4.64 -0.81 22.82
CA LEU A 45 -4.39 -1.91 21.89
C LEU A 45 -5.36 -1.82 20.70
N LYS A 46 -4.83 -1.42 19.53
CA LYS A 46 -5.56 -1.39 18.26
C LYS A 46 -5.62 -2.79 17.62
N LEU A 47 -6.24 -3.75 18.32
CA LEU A 47 -6.23 -5.17 17.94
C LEU A 47 -6.70 -5.41 16.49
N LYS A 48 -7.73 -4.70 16.03
CA LYS A 48 -8.22 -4.85 14.65
C LYS A 48 -7.22 -4.40 13.59
N LYS A 49 -6.39 -3.39 13.91
CA LYS A 49 -5.31 -2.94 13.03
C LYS A 49 -4.25 -4.03 12.91
N LEU A 50 -3.84 -4.62 14.04
CA LEU A 50 -2.86 -5.71 14.08
C LEU A 50 -3.36 -6.93 13.28
N GLN A 51 -4.60 -7.35 13.52
CA GLN A 51 -5.24 -8.43 12.77
C GLN A 51 -5.21 -8.17 11.25
N LYS A 52 -5.58 -6.95 10.82
CA LYS A 52 -5.64 -6.60 9.40
C LYS A 52 -4.25 -6.64 8.75
N GLU A 53 -3.21 -6.22 9.47
CA GLU A 53 -1.84 -6.27 8.99
C GLU A 53 -1.36 -7.71 8.82
N GLU A 54 -1.62 -8.56 9.81
CA GLU A 54 -1.29 -9.99 9.74
C GLU A 54 -2.03 -10.70 8.60
N GLU A 55 -3.32 -10.43 8.43
CA GLU A 55 -4.11 -10.95 7.32
C GLU A 55 -3.55 -10.52 5.96
N ARG A 56 -3.11 -9.26 5.84
CA ARG A 56 -2.48 -8.73 4.64
C ARG A 56 -1.14 -9.42 4.36
N SER A 57 -0.25 -9.52 5.35
CA SER A 57 1.05 -10.16 5.21
C SER A 57 0.92 -11.62 4.81
N ARG A 58 0.04 -12.38 5.48
CA ARG A 58 -0.26 -13.77 5.15
C ARG A 58 -0.82 -13.95 3.74
N LYS A 59 -1.60 -12.98 3.25
CA LYS A 59 -2.08 -12.99 1.85
C LYS A 59 -0.90 -12.81 0.88
N ILE A 60 -0.05 -11.82 1.12
CA ILE A 60 1.14 -11.56 0.30
C ILE A 60 2.05 -12.79 0.26
N GLU A 61 2.31 -13.43 1.40
CA GLU A 61 3.13 -14.64 1.47
C GLU A 61 2.56 -15.79 0.64
N ARG A 62 1.26 -16.05 0.75
CA ARG A 62 0.58 -17.07 -0.07
C ARG A 62 0.67 -16.75 -1.57
N ASP A 63 0.43 -15.50 -1.93
CA ASP A 63 0.46 -15.05 -3.32
C ASP A 63 1.89 -15.16 -3.90
N ASN A 64 2.91 -14.83 -3.11
CA ASN A 64 4.32 -14.99 -3.48
C ASN A 64 4.71 -16.46 -3.67
N LEU A 65 4.28 -17.35 -2.78
CA LEU A 65 4.53 -18.79 -2.91
C LEU A 65 3.87 -19.36 -4.18
N MET A 66 2.62 -18.98 -4.44
CA MET A 66 1.94 -19.38 -5.67
C MET A 66 2.65 -18.86 -6.92
N LEU A 67 3.13 -17.60 -6.90
CA LEU A 67 3.89 -17.03 -8.00
C LEU A 67 5.18 -17.81 -8.25
N LEU A 68 5.95 -18.09 -7.19
CA LEU A 68 7.18 -18.88 -7.28
C LEU A 68 6.93 -20.29 -7.84
N GLN A 69 5.87 -20.96 -7.40
CA GLN A 69 5.49 -22.28 -7.93
C GLN A 69 5.19 -22.22 -9.44
N LYS A 70 4.44 -21.20 -9.88
CA LYS A 70 4.13 -21.00 -11.30
C LYS A 70 5.37 -20.68 -12.13
N LEU A 71 6.25 -19.81 -11.63
CA LEU A 71 7.50 -19.49 -12.30
C LEU A 71 8.39 -20.72 -12.42
N ASN A 72 8.55 -21.50 -11.36
CA ASN A 72 9.31 -22.76 -11.39
C ASN A 72 8.75 -23.74 -12.42
N TYR A 73 7.42 -23.87 -12.51
CA TYR A 73 6.79 -24.72 -13.53
C TYR A 73 7.09 -24.23 -14.95
N ILE A 74 6.97 -22.93 -15.22
CA ILE A 74 7.27 -22.34 -16.53
C ILE A 74 8.75 -22.52 -16.87
N MET A 75 9.66 -22.19 -15.94
CA MET A 75 11.10 -22.33 -16.13
C MET A 75 11.50 -23.78 -16.40
N ALA A 76 10.93 -24.74 -15.69
CA ALA A 76 11.21 -26.16 -15.90
C ALA A 76 10.70 -26.67 -17.26
N LYS A 77 9.53 -26.19 -17.72
CA LYS A 77 8.88 -26.67 -18.95
C LYS A 77 9.31 -25.94 -20.22
N HIS A 78 9.75 -24.69 -20.12
CA HIS A 78 9.92 -23.76 -21.24
C HIS A 78 11.34 -23.16 -21.29
N TRP A 79 12.34 -23.91 -20.81
CA TRP A 79 13.74 -23.45 -20.82
C TRP A 79 14.30 -23.32 -22.24
N GLN A 80 13.85 -24.16 -23.19
CA GLN A 80 14.23 -24.05 -24.61
C GLN A 80 13.72 -22.78 -25.30
N ASP A 81 12.53 -22.29 -24.96
CA ASP A 81 11.92 -21.14 -25.63
C ASP A 81 12.40 -19.78 -25.04
N ASN A 82 13.17 -19.82 -23.95
CA ASN A 82 13.84 -18.65 -23.36
C ASN A 82 15.27 -18.43 -23.89
N TYR A 83 15.74 -19.24 -24.86
CA TYR A 83 16.92 -18.88 -25.64
C TYR A 83 16.54 -17.76 -26.61
N LEU A 84 16.52 -16.52 -26.12
CA LEU A 84 16.72 -15.38 -27.00
C LEU A 84 18.17 -15.51 -27.49
N PRO A 85 18.42 -15.79 -28.79
CA PRO A 85 19.77 -15.72 -29.31
C PRO A 85 20.33 -14.33 -28.98
N PRO A 86 21.65 -14.20 -28.72
CA PRO A 86 22.23 -12.88 -28.51
C PRO A 86 21.79 -11.98 -29.66
N GLN A 87 21.36 -10.75 -29.32
CA GLN A 87 20.92 -9.80 -30.34
C GLN A 87 22.01 -9.71 -31.41
N PRO A 88 21.69 -9.92 -32.70
CA PRO A 88 22.71 -9.97 -33.72
C PRO A 88 23.44 -8.62 -33.74
N THR A 89 24.74 -8.66 -33.47
CA THR A 89 25.61 -7.49 -33.59
C THR A 89 25.66 -7.09 -35.06
N PHE A 90 25.88 -5.81 -35.36
CA PHE A 90 25.95 -5.30 -36.75
C PHE A 90 26.91 -6.11 -37.65
N LEU A 91 27.91 -6.76 -37.07
CA LEU A 91 28.91 -7.59 -37.74
C LEU A 91 28.41 -8.98 -38.19
N SER A 92 27.25 -9.45 -37.72
CA SER A 92 26.68 -10.75 -38.09
C SER A 92 25.39 -10.61 -38.92
N ARG A 93 25.49 -9.93 -40.07
CA ARG A 93 24.43 -9.94 -41.09
C ARG A 93 24.44 -11.27 -41.84
N ILE A 94 23.78 -12.29 -41.29
CA ILE A 94 23.49 -13.52 -42.02
C ILE A 94 22.41 -13.19 -43.06
N GLY A 95 22.71 -13.34 -44.35
CA GLY A 95 21.74 -13.17 -45.42
C GLY A 95 20.64 -14.24 -45.29
N VAL A 96 19.44 -13.83 -44.87
CA VAL A 96 18.33 -14.76 -44.58
C VAL A 96 17.62 -15.25 -45.86
N TYR A 97 17.93 -14.67 -47.02
CA TYR A 97 17.39 -15.18 -48.28
C TYR A 97 18.17 -16.44 -48.68
N ARG A 98 17.62 -17.60 -48.30
CA ARG A 98 17.92 -18.87 -48.96
C ARG A 98 17.63 -18.66 -50.44
N SER A 99 18.67 -18.55 -51.25
CA SER A 99 18.57 -18.61 -52.70
C SER A 99 17.81 -19.89 -53.05
N SER A 100 16.52 -19.79 -53.34
CA SER A 100 15.86 -20.82 -54.12
C SER A 100 16.51 -20.74 -55.50
N GLU A 101 17.43 -21.66 -55.77
CA GLU A 101 18.16 -21.79 -57.05
C GLU A 101 17.21 -21.93 -58.26
N SER A 102 15.90 -22.05 -58.04
CA SER A 102 14.87 -22.08 -59.08
C SER A 102 14.58 -20.74 -59.76
N GLY A 103 14.97 -19.59 -59.20
CA GLY A 103 14.63 -18.27 -59.78
C GLY A 103 15.69 -17.68 -60.74
N LEU A 104 16.92 -18.21 -60.73
CA LEU A 104 18.03 -17.65 -61.53
C LEU A 104 18.06 -18.14 -62.98
N LEU A 105 17.43 -19.27 -63.29
CA LEU A 105 17.38 -19.82 -64.65
C LEU A 105 16.33 -19.16 -65.54
N GLU A 106 15.32 -18.51 -64.94
CA GLU A 106 14.26 -17.85 -65.69
C GLU A 106 14.61 -16.38 -66.01
N ALA A 107 15.37 -15.72 -65.13
CA ALA A 107 15.81 -14.33 -65.31
C ALA A 107 16.95 -14.14 -66.33
N LEU A 108 17.66 -15.22 -66.71
CA LEU A 108 18.70 -15.18 -67.75
C LEU A 108 18.16 -15.46 -69.16
N ALA A 109 16.90 -15.86 -69.30
CA ALA A 109 16.26 -16.12 -70.59
C ALA A 109 15.65 -14.87 -71.25
N GLU A 110 15.45 -13.79 -70.48
CA GLU A 110 14.90 -12.53 -71.00
C GLU A 110 15.94 -11.42 -70.88
N GLY A 111 16.93 -11.49 -71.76
CA GLY A 111 17.81 -10.35 -72.02
C GLY A 111 17.01 -9.20 -72.61
N GLN A 112 16.69 -8.19 -71.80
CA GLN A 112 16.52 -6.82 -72.27
C GLN A 112 17.19 -5.84 -71.31
N ASP A 113 18.16 -5.13 -71.89
CA ASP A 113 18.92 -4.03 -71.35
C ASP A 113 18.08 -2.91 -70.72
N SER A 114 18.75 -2.15 -69.86
CA SER A 114 18.38 -0.83 -69.32
C SER A 114 17.55 -0.80 -68.02
N LYS A 115 18.22 -1.08 -66.89
CA LYS A 115 18.08 -0.30 -65.63
C LYS A 115 19.10 -0.74 -64.55
N ILE A 116 20.37 -0.84 -64.93
CA ILE A 116 21.45 -0.61 -63.96
C ILE A 116 21.71 0.89 -63.97
N GLN A 117 20.84 1.64 -63.30
CA GLN A 117 21.16 3.00 -62.90
C GLN A 117 20.21 3.39 -61.77
N VAL A 118 20.80 3.49 -60.58
CA VAL A 118 20.47 4.37 -59.43
C VAL A 118 20.81 3.61 -58.15
N CYS A 119 22.10 3.44 -57.90
CA CYS A 119 22.66 3.46 -56.53
C CYS A 119 24.18 3.70 -56.59
N LEU A 120 24.59 4.67 -57.40
CA LEU A 120 25.96 5.18 -57.47
C LEU A 120 25.98 6.69 -57.21
N ILE A 121 25.16 7.14 -56.28
CA ILE A 121 25.20 8.48 -55.70
C ILE A 121 25.15 8.26 -54.19
N LEU A 122 26.06 8.90 -53.46
CA LEU A 122 26.36 8.80 -52.02
C LEU A 122 27.57 7.93 -51.61
N GLN A 123 28.63 7.95 -52.42
CA GLN A 123 30.00 7.81 -51.92
C GLN A 123 30.92 8.89 -52.55
N LYS A 124 30.65 10.16 -52.23
CA LYS A 124 31.63 11.26 -52.26
C LYS A 124 31.17 12.36 -51.30
N THR A 125 31.54 12.17 -50.05
CA THR A 125 31.96 13.18 -49.07
C THR A 125 32.77 12.45 -48.02
#